data_AF-A0A1E3KZ34-F1
#
_entry.id   AF-A0A1E3KZ34-F1
#
_cell.length_a   1.000
_cell.length_b   1.000
_cell.length_c   1.000
_cell.angle_alpha   90.00
_cell.angle_beta   90.00
_cell.angle_gamma   90.00
#
_symmetry.space_group_name_H-M   'P 1'
#
loop_
_entity.id
_entity.type
_entity.pdbx_description
1 polymer ?
#
loop_
_entity_poly.entity_id
_entity_poly.type
_entity_poly.pdbx_seq_one_letter_code
_entity_poly.pdbx_strand_id
1 'polypeptide(L)'
;MGMYTGIRCKVKLKSEFVNSIQKLIDTENWSSLGHDLFEEYSLYPSASSIPFGSLAYMDMWKREVEMKEWKNRIEDGVWIFQCSLKDYDHTISHFFKNILTVIVEETYCIEVLYEEYHVSTFYKIVDKQLLKLEDPETEFNPYLRW
;
A
#
# COMPACT_ATOMS: atom_id res chain seq x y z
N MET A 1 -6.69 21.39 7.56
CA MET A 1 -6.47 20.74 6.24
C MET A 1 -5.25 19.85 6.39
N GLY A 2 -5.38 18.54 6.14
CA GLY A 2 -4.23 17.62 6.17
C GLY A 2 -3.43 17.65 4.86
N MET A 3 -2.14 17.31 4.94
CA MET A 3 -1.26 17.10 3.80
C MET A 3 -1.42 15.67 3.24
N TYR A 4 -0.99 15.45 2.00
CA TYR A 4 -1.03 14.14 1.37
C TYR A 4 0.16 13.27 1.77
N THR A 5 -0.10 11.97 1.83
CA THR A 5 0.91 10.93 1.93
C THR A 5 0.71 9.96 0.78
N GLY A 6 1.76 9.76 -0.01
CA GLY A 6 1.83 8.78 -1.07
C GLY A 6 2.26 7.44 -0.51
N ILE A 7 1.63 6.37 -1.00
CA ILE A 7 1.96 5.00 -0.66
C ILE A 7 2.18 4.23 -1.96
N ARG A 8 3.31 3.50 -2.00
CA ARG A 8 3.63 2.47 -3.00
C ARG A 8 3.82 1.16 -2.28
N CYS A 9 3.15 0.13 -2.78
CA CYS A 9 3.18 -1.18 -2.15
C CYS A 9 3.32 -2.27 -3.21
N LYS A 10 4.31 -3.13 -3.03
CA LYS A 10 4.54 -4.36 -3.79
C LYS A 10 4.82 -5.46 -2.77
N VAL A 11 3.85 -6.32 -2.54
CA VAL A 11 3.90 -7.32 -1.46
C VAL A 11 3.32 -8.64 -1.93
N LYS A 12 3.92 -9.76 -1.51
CA LYS A 12 3.31 -11.08 -1.66
C LYS A 12 2.20 -11.22 -0.63
N LEU A 13 0.99 -11.50 -1.09
CA LEU A 13 -0.12 -11.82 -0.20
C LEU A 13 -0.01 -13.27 0.26
N LYS A 14 -0.41 -13.54 1.50
CA LYS A 14 -0.71 -14.93 1.90
C LYS A 14 -1.84 -15.46 1.04
N SER A 15 -1.72 -16.73 0.66
CA SER A 15 -2.61 -17.37 -0.31
C SER A 15 -4.11 -17.23 0.01
N GLU A 16 -4.49 -17.25 1.29
CA GLU A 16 -5.88 -17.14 1.73
C GLU A 16 -6.51 -15.75 1.48
N PHE A 17 -5.70 -14.69 1.32
CA PHE A 17 -6.20 -13.32 1.09
C PHE A 17 -6.20 -12.90 -0.39
N VAL A 18 -5.58 -13.67 -1.29
CA VAL A 18 -5.46 -13.31 -2.72
C VAL A 18 -6.84 -13.03 -3.34
N ASN A 19 -7.81 -13.92 -3.12
CA ASN A 19 -9.16 -13.75 -3.67
C ASN A 19 -9.89 -12.54 -3.07
N SER A 20 -9.70 -12.25 -1.78
CA SER A 20 -10.29 -11.08 -1.13
C SER A 20 -9.74 -9.78 -1.71
N ILE A 21 -8.42 -9.70 -1.92
CA ILE A 21 -7.82 -8.50 -2.52
C ILE A 21 -8.15 -8.39 -4.01
N GLN A 22 -8.29 -9.50 -4.74
CA GLN A 22 -8.79 -9.44 -6.12
C GLN A 22 -10.21 -8.88 -6.16
N LYS A 23 -11.10 -9.37 -5.28
CA LYS A 23 -12.45 -8.82 -5.14
C LYS A 23 -12.45 -7.34 -4.76
N LEU A 24 -11.51 -6.91 -3.92
CA LEU A 24 -11.34 -5.49 -3.60
C LEU A 24 -11.05 -4.68 -4.85
N ILE A 25 -10.11 -5.13 -5.69
CA ILE A 25 -9.75 -4.45 -6.95
C ILE A 25 -10.97 -4.37 -7.88
N ASP A 26 -11.77 -5.43 -7.96
CA ASP A 26 -12.92 -5.50 -8.86
C ASP A 26 -14.12 -4.64 -8.39
N THR A 27 -14.26 -4.44 -7.07
CA THR A 27 -15.42 -3.78 -6.45
C THR A 27 -15.13 -2.40 -5.90
N GLU A 28 -13.85 -2.07 -5.72
CA GLU A 28 -13.35 -0.87 -5.06
C GLU A 28 -13.92 -0.63 -3.65
N ASN A 29 -14.33 -1.71 -2.97
CA ASN A 29 -15.01 -1.61 -1.68
C ASN A 29 -14.56 -2.67 -0.65
N TRP A 30 -13.87 -2.19 0.39
CA TRP A 30 -13.41 -3.00 1.54
C TRP A 30 -14.55 -3.69 2.30
N SER A 31 -15.71 -3.04 2.44
CA SER A 31 -16.83 -3.62 3.20
C SER A 31 -17.46 -4.82 2.48
N SER A 32 -17.15 -5.02 1.19
CA SER A 32 -17.70 -6.12 0.38
C SER A 32 -16.96 -7.44 0.56
N LEU A 33 -15.84 -7.45 1.29
CA LEU A 33 -14.93 -8.60 1.34
C LEU A 33 -15.38 -9.70 2.31
N GLY A 34 -16.35 -9.43 3.20
CA GLY A 34 -16.98 -10.43 4.07
C GLY A 34 -16.04 -11.03 5.11
N HIS A 35 -15.13 -10.22 5.63
CA HIS A 35 -14.19 -10.60 6.69
C HIS A 35 -14.09 -9.43 7.67
N ASP A 36 -14.28 -9.69 8.97
CA ASP A 36 -14.36 -8.68 10.04
C ASP A 36 -13.24 -7.65 9.98
N LEU A 37 -12.00 -8.11 9.73
CA LEU A 37 -10.82 -7.28 9.51
C LEU A 37 -11.04 -6.15 8.49
N PHE A 38 -11.62 -6.47 7.33
CA PHE A 38 -11.82 -5.51 6.23
C PHE A 38 -13.05 -4.64 6.47
N GLU A 39 -14.07 -5.19 7.12
CA GLU A 39 -15.26 -4.44 7.51
C GLU A 39 -14.91 -3.36 8.53
N GLU A 40 -14.11 -3.68 9.55
CA GLU A 40 -13.61 -2.71 10.53
C GLU A 40 -12.80 -1.60 9.84
N TYR A 41 -11.88 -1.96 8.95
CA TYR A 41 -11.09 -0.99 8.19
C TYR A 41 -11.95 -0.09 7.30
N SER A 42 -13.03 -0.63 6.72
CA SER A 42 -13.90 0.13 5.82
C SER A 42 -14.59 1.32 6.48
N LEU A 43 -14.66 1.36 7.81
CA LEU A 43 -15.25 2.44 8.58
C LEU A 43 -14.36 3.70 8.66
N TYR A 44 -13.08 3.61 8.26
CA TYR A 44 -12.16 4.74 8.31
C TYR A 44 -12.47 5.73 7.17
N PRO A 45 -12.45 7.06 7.44
CA PRO A 45 -12.90 8.07 6.47
C PRO A 45 -12.19 8.05 5.11
N SER A 46 -10.95 7.55 5.05
CA SER A 46 -10.15 7.48 3.82
C SER A 46 -9.77 6.05 3.44
N ALA A 47 -10.46 5.05 3.98
CA ALA A 47 -10.19 3.63 3.71
C ALA A 47 -10.24 3.31 2.21
N SER A 48 -11.24 3.84 1.51
CA SER A 48 -11.41 3.66 0.06
C SER A 48 -10.29 4.29 -0.77
N SER A 49 -9.49 5.20 -0.20
CA SER A 49 -8.35 5.78 -0.91
C SER A 49 -7.12 4.86 -0.93
N ILE A 50 -7.10 3.78 -0.15
CA ILE A 50 -6.09 2.73 -0.27
C ILE A 50 -6.79 1.48 -0.83
N PRO A 51 -6.44 0.98 -2.03
CA PRO A 51 -5.37 1.42 -2.94
C PRO A 51 -5.80 2.44 -4.04
N PHE A 52 -6.99 3.04 -3.99
CA PHE A 52 -7.59 3.72 -5.17
C PHE A 52 -7.38 5.24 -5.27
N GLY A 53 -6.75 5.86 -4.27
CA GLY A 53 -6.58 7.31 -4.19
C GLY A 53 -5.67 7.86 -5.29
N SER A 54 -6.11 8.90 -5.98
CA SER A 54 -5.29 9.62 -6.98
C SER A 54 -3.97 10.11 -6.39
N LEU A 55 -2.93 10.21 -7.22
CA LEU A 55 -1.64 10.77 -6.83
C LEU A 55 -1.70 12.30 -6.77
N ALA A 56 -1.81 12.86 -5.58
CA ALA A 56 -1.65 14.29 -5.31
C ALA A 56 -0.24 14.55 -4.80
N TYR A 57 0.44 15.54 -5.37
CA TYR A 57 1.79 15.97 -4.95
C TYR A 57 2.90 14.89 -4.99
N MET A 58 2.68 13.79 -5.73
CA MET A 58 3.67 12.73 -6.01
C MET A 58 4.16 12.79 -7.46
N ASP A 59 4.68 13.92 -7.91
CA ASP A 59 4.90 14.18 -9.35
C ASP A 59 5.89 13.21 -10.00
N MET A 60 6.91 12.75 -9.26
CA MET A 60 7.83 11.73 -9.76
C MET A 60 7.14 10.39 -10.04
N TRP A 61 6.09 10.05 -9.29
CA TRP A 61 5.35 8.80 -9.41
C TRP A 61 4.28 8.81 -10.52
N LYS A 62 4.00 9.97 -11.10
CA LYS A 62 3.05 10.16 -12.21
C LYS A 62 3.67 9.93 -13.59
N ARG A 63 4.98 9.68 -13.66
CA ARG A 63 5.66 9.36 -14.94
C ARG A 63 5.03 8.11 -15.56
N GLU A 64 4.98 8.03 -16.87
CA GLU A 64 4.26 6.94 -17.56
C GLU A 64 4.76 5.54 -17.16
N VAL A 65 6.08 5.37 -17.07
CA VAL A 65 6.71 4.10 -16.65
C VAL A 65 6.23 3.71 -15.26
N GLU A 66 6.22 4.67 -14.34
CA GLU A 66 5.80 4.49 -12.96
C GLU A 66 4.31 4.15 -12.86
N MET A 67 3.46 4.84 -13.61
CA MET A 67 2.01 4.58 -13.64
C MET A 67 1.68 3.17 -14.15
N LYS A 68 2.46 2.65 -15.09
CA LYS A 68 2.30 1.27 -15.59
C LYS A 68 2.79 0.25 -14.57
N GLU A 69 3.97 0.48 -14.00
CA GLU A 69 4.60 -0.44 -13.05
C GLU A 69 3.77 -0.59 -11.77
N TRP A 70 3.25 0.53 -11.24
CA TRP A 70 2.52 0.59 -9.97
C TRP A 70 1.00 0.59 -10.12
N LYS A 71 0.48 0.23 -11.29
CA LYS A 71 -0.96 0.05 -11.48
C LYS A 71 -1.51 -0.98 -10.48
N ASN A 72 -2.61 -0.63 -9.80
CA ASN A 72 -3.32 -1.51 -8.88
C ASN A 72 -3.70 -2.83 -9.57
N ARG A 73 -3.06 -3.93 -9.17
CA ARG A 73 -3.29 -5.28 -9.70
C ARG A 73 -2.75 -6.35 -8.76
N ILE A 74 -3.18 -7.60 -9.00
CA ILE A 74 -2.49 -8.78 -8.50
C ILE A 74 -1.83 -9.51 -9.67
N GLU A 75 -0.59 -9.94 -9.48
CA GLU A 75 0.18 -10.72 -10.43
C GLU A 75 0.93 -11.81 -9.66
N ASP A 76 0.66 -13.08 -9.94
CA ASP A 76 1.23 -14.23 -9.21
C ASP A 76 1.12 -14.13 -7.67
N GLY A 77 0.00 -13.61 -7.16
CA GLY A 77 -0.24 -13.39 -5.73
C GLY A 77 0.51 -12.20 -5.13
N VAL A 78 1.21 -11.41 -5.95
CA VAL A 78 1.84 -10.14 -5.57
C VAL A 78 0.83 -9.01 -5.81
N TRP A 79 0.46 -8.31 -4.74
CA TRP A 79 -0.37 -7.12 -4.83
C TRP A 79 0.51 -5.89 -5.04
N ILE A 80 0.22 -5.15 -6.10
CA ILE A 80 0.96 -3.97 -6.51
C ILE A 80 -0.03 -2.81 -6.57
N PHE A 81 0.26 -1.70 -5.92
CA PHE A 81 -0.51 -0.47 -6.08
C PHE A 81 0.30 0.78 -5.73
N GLN A 82 -0.19 1.93 -6.19
CA GLN A 82 0.17 3.22 -5.66
C GLN A 82 -1.06 4.09 -5.46
N CYS A 83 -1.07 4.88 -4.39
CA CYS A 83 -2.13 5.85 -4.12
C CYS A 83 -1.59 7.03 -3.32
N SER A 84 -2.39 8.07 -3.16
CA SER A 84 -2.16 9.07 -2.13
C SER A 84 -3.46 9.48 -1.45
N LEU A 85 -3.34 9.84 -0.18
CA LEU A 85 -4.47 10.25 0.65
C LEU A 85 -4.01 11.19 1.76
N LYS A 86 -4.97 11.91 2.34
CA LYS A 86 -4.76 12.63 3.59
C LYS A 86 -4.99 11.65 4.73
N ASP A 87 -4.09 11.63 5.71
CA ASP A 87 -4.17 10.69 6.83
C ASP A 87 -5.16 11.18 7.90
N TYR A 88 -6.45 11.14 7.58
CA TYR A 88 -7.50 11.39 8.57
C TYR A 88 -7.68 10.18 9.48
N ASP A 89 -7.88 10.41 10.78
CA ASP A 89 -8.09 9.38 11.81
C ASP A 89 -7.07 8.23 11.78
N HIS A 90 -5.81 8.54 11.44
CA HIS A 90 -4.73 7.56 11.37
C HIS A 90 -5.00 6.39 10.42
N THR A 91 -5.79 6.60 9.38
CA THR A 91 -6.15 5.59 8.37
C THR A 91 -4.91 4.86 7.83
N ILE A 92 -3.83 5.57 7.53
CA ILE A 92 -2.59 4.98 6.99
C ILE A 92 -1.92 4.09 8.03
N SER A 93 -1.81 4.56 9.28
CA SER A 93 -1.23 3.75 10.35
C SER A 93 -2.06 2.50 10.63
N HIS A 94 -3.39 2.60 10.56
CA HIS A 94 -4.26 1.46 10.79
C HIS A 94 -4.17 0.46 9.62
N PHE A 95 -4.16 0.93 8.38
CA PHE A 95 -3.92 0.09 7.20
C PHE A 95 -2.62 -0.71 7.35
N PHE A 96 -1.50 -0.07 7.68
CA PHE A 96 -0.24 -0.78 7.80
C PHE A 96 -0.23 -1.77 8.97
N LYS A 97 -0.68 -1.37 10.16
CA LYS A 97 -0.55 -2.17 11.38
C LYS A 97 -1.57 -3.29 11.53
N ASN A 98 -2.76 -3.12 10.95
CA ASN A 98 -3.87 -4.03 11.16
C ASN A 98 -4.21 -4.82 9.88
N ILE A 99 -4.06 -4.20 8.71
CA ILE A 99 -4.37 -4.87 7.44
C ILE A 99 -3.11 -5.49 6.84
N LEU A 100 -2.12 -4.66 6.50
CA LEU A 100 -0.99 -5.08 5.69
C LEU A 100 -0.14 -6.14 6.40
N THR A 101 0.18 -5.94 7.68
CA THR A 101 0.91 -6.92 8.52
C THR A 101 0.21 -8.27 8.68
N VAL A 102 -1.11 -8.32 8.48
CA VAL A 102 -1.90 -9.55 8.62
C VAL A 102 -1.96 -10.31 7.30
N ILE A 103 -2.13 -9.61 6.18
CA ILE A 103 -2.38 -10.23 4.87
C ILE A 103 -1.10 -10.53 4.07
N VAL A 104 0.03 -9.93 4.43
CA VAL A 104 1.30 -10.06 3.71
C VAL A 104 2.10 -11.28 4.18
N GLU A 105 2.65 -12.01 3.22
CA GLU A 105 3.60 -13.09 3.39
C GLU A 105 5.05 -12.59 3.24
N GLU A 106 5.32 -11.80 2.20
CA GLU A 106 6.65 -11.27 1.88
C GLU A 106 6.55 -9.81 1.41
N THR A 107 7.52 -8.97 1.79
CA THR A 107 7.58 -7.58 1.34
C THR A 107 8.62 -7.41 0.23
N TYR A 108 8.24 -6.85 -0.91
CA TYR A 108 9.18 -6.42 -1.96
C TYR A 108 9.42 -4.91 -1.95
N CYS A 109 8.40 -4.12 -1.62
CA CYS A 109 8.53 -2.68 -1.41
C CYS A 109 7.30 -2.14 -0.65
N ILE A 110 7.54 -1.38 0.41
CA ILE A 110 6.57 -0.47 1.01
C ILE A 110 7.25 0.89 1.09
N GLU A 111 6.86 1.81 0.22
CA GLU A 111 7.42 3.15 0.11
C GLU A 111 6.36 4.18 0.48
N VAL A 112 6.74 5.12 1.37
CA VAL A 112 5.88 6.20 1.84
C VAL A 112 6.56 7.52 1.59
N LEU A 113 5.88 8.43 0.90
CA LEU A 113 6.36 9.78 0.62
C LEU A 113 5.34 10.78 1.19
N TYR A 114 5.75 11.55 2.19
CA TYR A 114 4.93 12.63 2.72
C TYR A 114 5.10 13.88 1.84
N GLU A 115 4.03 14.62 1.57
CA GLU A 115 4.00 15.76 0.64
C GLU A 115 5.12 16.80 0.88
N GLU A 116 5.46 17.07 2.14
CA GLU A 116 6.50 18.07 2.48
C GLU A 116 7.92 17.49 2.43
N TYR A 117 8.08 16.20 2.17
CA TYR A 117 9.38 15.53 2.17
C TYR A 117 9.89 15.36 0.74
N HIS A 118 11.22 15.43 0.61
CA HIS A 118 11.91 15.22 -0.66
C HIS A 118 12.40 13.77 -0.84
N VAL A 119 12.31 12.97 0.22
CA VAL A 119 12.80 11.59 0.26
C VAL A 119 11.74 10.67 0.83
N SER A 120 11.62 9.49 0.23
CA SER A 120 10.70 8.46 0.68
C SER A 120 11.25 7.74 1.90
N THR A 121 10.34 7.24 2.73
CA THR A 121 10.65 6.27 3.78
C THR A 121 10.22 4.89 3.33
N PHE A 122 11.09 3.90 3.52
CA PHE A 122 10.83 2.52 3.14
C PHE A 122 10.60 1.64 4.37
N TYR A 123 9.77 0.62 4.20
CA TYR A 123 9.41 -0.31 5.27
C TYR A 123 9.44 -1.75 4.78
N LYS A 124 9.62 -2.68 5.73
CA LYS A 124 9.39 -4.11 5.53
C LYS A 124 8.48 -4.67 6.62
N ILE A 125 7.79 -5.77 6.32
CA ILE A 125 7.02 -6.52 7.31
C ILE A 125 7.86 -7.72 7.77
N VAL A 126 8.13 -7.81 9.07
CA VAL A 126 8.81 -8.94 9.71
C VAL A 126 7.99 -9.32 10.94
N ASP A 127 7.64 -10.60 11.08
CA ASP A 127 6.86 -11.11 12.22
C ASP A 127 5.59 -10.30 12.53
N LYS A 128 4.84 -9.92 11.48
CA LYS A 128 3.64 -9.08 11.54
C LYS A 128 3.88 -7.66 12.10
N GLN A 129 5.12 -7.18 12.07
CA GLN A 129 5.48 -5.82 12.46
C GLN A 129 6.03 -5.05 11.27
N LEU A 130 5.61 -3.79 11.15
CA LEU A 130 6.16 -2.86 10.17
C LEU A 130 7.47 -2.28 10.71
N LEU A 131 8.58 -2.54 10.04
CA LEU A 131 9.90 -2.04 10.38
C LEU A 131 10.34 -1.02 9.33
N LYS A 132 10.76 0.16 9.80
CA LYS A 132 11.39 1.17 8.93
C LYS A 132 12.78 0.67 8.51
N LEU A 133 13.12 0.87 7.25
CA LEU A 133 14.47 0.62 6.74
C LEU A 133 15.33 1.87 6.87
N GLU A 134 16.54 1.68 7.38
CA GLU A 134 17.57 2.72 7.47
C GLU A 134 18.35 2.85 6.15
N ASP A 135 18.59 1.73 5.46
CA ASP A 135 19.26 1.68 4.15
C ASP A 135 18.45 0.82 3.17
N PRO A 136 17.50 1.41 2.44
CA PRO A 136 16.63 0.67 1.54
C PRO A 136 17.35 0.08 0.33
N GLU A 137 18.50 0.62 -0.11
CA GLU A 137 19.21 0.15 -1.31
C GLU A 137 19.89 -1.21 -1.09
N THR A 138 20.23 -1.52 0.17
CA THR A 138 20.83 -2.80 0.55
C THR A 138 19.81 -3.89 0.83
N GLU A 139 18.58 -3.51 1.21
CA GLU A 139 17.50 -4.40 1.66
C GLU A 139 16.46 -4.66 0.56
N PHE A 140 16.16 -3.64 -0.24
CA PHE A 140 15.42 -3.77 -1.49
C PHE A 140 16.39 -3.39 -2.61
N ASN A 141 16.49 -4.20 -3.66
CA ASN A 141 17.13 -3.70 -4.87
C ASN A 141 16.06 -3.00 -5.71
N PRO A 142 15.89 -1.67 -5.64
CA PRO A 142 14.86 -0.95 -6.40
C PRO A 142 15.10 -1.02 -7.91
N TYR A 143 16.28 -1.49 -8.35
CA TYR A 143 16.64 -1.65 -9.76
C TYR A 143 16.48 -3.07 -10.28
N LEU A 144 16.21 -4.06 -9.42
CA LEU A 144 15.79 -5.38 -9.87
C LEU A 144 14.31 -5.29 -10.31
N ARG A 145 14.13 -4.90 -11.57
CA ARG A 145 12.91 -5.16 -12.31
C ARG A 145 12.79 -6.68 -12.48
N TRP A 146 11.89 -7.28 -11.73
CA TRP A 146 11.44 -8.66 -11.92
C TRP A 146 10.18 -8.64 -12.79
#